data_AF-A0A968A5K1-F1
#
_entry.id   AF-A0A968A5K1-F1
#
_cell.length_a   1.000
_cell.length_b   1.000
_cell.length_c   1.000
_cell.angle_alpha   90.00
_cell.angle_beta   90.00
_cell.angle_gamma   90.00
#
_symmetry.space_group_name_H-M   'P 1'
#
loop_
_entity.id
_entity.type
_entity.pdbx_description
1 polymer ?
#
loop_
_entity_poly.entity_id
_entity_poly.type
_entity_poly.pdbx_seq_one_letter_code
_entity_poly.pdbx_strand_id
1 'polypeptide(L)'
;MSQSTLLPFLENHSGIATPVNQRHLWKQSRRQLEQQGVRSTPLGRFSGRKSRGYKIIEQLAGKGLRYTGLEPRGRRNALNIELRQIELTFANLPPAFDGYRLMHLSDL
;
A
#
# COMPACT_ATOMS: atom_id res chain seq x y z
N MET A 1 -28.39 14.60 9.64
CA MET A 1 -27.31 15.49 9.17
C MET A 1 -26.27 14.66 8.44
N SER A 2 -26.52 14.35 7.16
CA SER A 2 -25.60 13.58 6.31
C SER A 2 -24.85 14.54 5.41
N GLN A 3 -23.57 14.77 5.68
CA GLN A 3 -22.68 15.40 4.72
C GLN A 3 -22.07 14.32 3.83
N SER A 4 -22.56 14.29 2.60
CA SER A 4 -22.01 13.55 1.47
C SER A 4 -20.65 14.16 1.10
N THR A 5 -19.55 13.59 1.57
CA THR A 5 -18.21 13.88 1.04
C THR A 5 -17.95 12.96 -0.15
N LEU A 6 -18.62 13.25 -1.26
CA LEU A 6 -18.28 12.69 -2.55
C LEU A 6 -16.99 13.36 -3.03
N LEU A 7 -16.00 12.54 -3.32
CA LEU A 7 -14.78 12.95 -4.03
C LEU A 7 -15.21 13.57 -5.37
N PRO A 8 -14.71 14.75 -5.77
CA PRO A 8 -14.98 15.33 -7.09
C PRO A 8 -14.09 14.64 -8.15
N PHE A 9 -14.02 13.30 -8.12
CA PHE A 9 -13.13 12.54 -8.99
C PHE A 9 -13.76 12.22 -10.35
N LEU A 10 -15.07 12.40 -10.53
CA LEU A 10 -15.76 12.07 -11.79
C LEU A 10 -16.77 13.14 -12.20
N GLU A 11 -16.29 14.37 -12.42
CA GLU A 11 -17.00 15.32 -13.27
C GLU A 11 -15.97 16.22 -13.97
N ASN A 12 -15.55 15.80 -15.16
CA ASN A 12 -15.05 16.71 -16.20
C ASN A 12 -15.00 15.95 -17.52
N HIS A 13 -16.16 15.92 -18.19
CA HIS A 13 -16.19 15.79 -19.64
C HIS A 13 -15.78 17.16 -20.23
N SER A 14 -14.79 17.15 -21.13
CA SER A 14 -14.32 18.27 -21.95
C SER A 14 -13.78 19.52 -21.22
N GLY A 15 -12.46 19.59 -21.05
CA GLY A 15 -11.74 20.82 -20.71
C GLY A 15 -10.37 20.50 -20.12
N ILE A 16 -9.30 20.93 -20.80
CA ILE A 16 -7.90 20.60 -20.48
C ILE A 16 -7.56 21.06 -19.05
N ALA A 17 -7.66 20.16 -18.08
CA ALA A 17 -7.11 20.37 -16.76
C ALA A 17 -5.58 20.46 -16.91
N THR A 18 -5.01 21.63 -16.64
CA THR A 18 -3.55 21.80 -16.69
C THR A 18 -2.89 20.83 -15.68
N PRO A 19 -1.87 20.06 -16.10
CA PRO A 19 -1.31 18.96 -15.29
C PRO A 19 -0.71 19.41 -13.95
N VAL A 20 -0.37 20.71 -13.82
CA VAL A 20 0.13 21.31 -12.59
C VAL A 20 -0.94 21.34 -11.49
N ASN A 21 -2.18 21.70 -11.82
CA ASN A 21 -3.26 21.83 -10.82
C ASN A 21 -3.65 20.45 -10.26
N GLN A 22 -3.70 19.41 -11.10
CA GLN A 22 -3.96 18.03 -10.66
C GLN A 22 -2.91 17.50 -9.68
N ARG A 23 -1.63 17.80 -9.91
CA ARG A 23 -0.55 17.39 -8.98
C ARG A 23 -0.66 18.06 -7.62
N HIS A 24 -1.02 19.34 -7.58
CA HIS A 24 -1.21 20.06 -6.31
C HIS A 24 -2.42 19.53 -5.53
N LEU A 25 -3.55 19.30 -6.20
CA LEU A 25 -4.75 18.72 -5.60
C LEU A 25 -4.46 17.32 -5.06
N TRP A 26 -3.83 16.45 -5.85
CA TRP A 26 -3.41 15.13 -5.40
C TRP A 26 -2.48 15.20 -4.20
N LYS A 27 -1.48 16.10 -4.22
CA LYS A 27 -0.54 16.29 -3.12
C LYS A 27 -1.25 16.71 -1.83
N GLN A 28 -2.22 17.62 -1.93
CA GLN A 28 -3.02 18.05 -0.78
C GLN A 28 -3.89 16.92 -0.23
N SER A 29 -4.61 16.19 -1.10
CA SER A 29 -5.40 15.02 -0.68
C SER A 29 -4.55 13.94 -0.03
N ARG A 30 -3.35 13.68 -0.56
CA ARG A 30 -2.41 12.68 -0.03
C ARG A 30 -1.88 13.10 1.34
N ARG A 31 -1.52 14.37 1.50
CA ARG A 31 -1.12 14.95 2.80
C ARG A 31 -2.22 14.82 3.85
N GLN A 32 -3.47 15.02 3.48
CA GLN A 32 -4.60 14.81 4.40
C GLN A 32 -4.76 13.33 4.80
N LEU A 33 -4.63 12.40 3.86
CA LEU A 33 -4.65 10.96 4.15
C LEU A 33 -3.52 10.54 5.09
N GLU A 34 -2.31 11.09 4.89
CA GLU A 34 -1.13 10.83 5.73
C GLU A 34 -1.30 11.39 7.16
N GLN A 35 -1.94 12.56 7.32
CA GLN A 35 -2.13 13.22 8.61
C GLN A 35 -3.28 12.64 9.45
N GLN A 36 -4.30 12.05 8.81
CA GLN A 36 -5.47 11.53 9.53
C GLN A 36 -5.16 10.29 10.38
N GLY A 37 -3.99 9.65 10.18
CA GLY A 37 -3.61 8.47 10.95
C GLY A 37 -4.60 7.31 10.80
N VAL A 38 -5.34 7.28 9.69
CA VAL A 38 -6.31 6.24 9.36
C VAL A 38 -5.69 5.31 8.32
N ARG A 39 -5.86 4.01 8.54
CA ARG A 39 -5.42 2.98 7.60
C ARG A 39 -6.58 2.64 6.68
N SER A 40 -6.32 2.67 5.38
CA SER A 40 -7.27 2.19 4.37
C SER A 40 -6.99 0.72 4.12
N THR A 41 -7.92 -0.16 4.51
CA THR A 41 -7.86 -1.59 4.25
C THR A 41 -9.02 -1.98 3.31
N PRO A 42 -8.99 -3.16 2.66
CA PRO A 42 -10.11 -3.63 1.84
C PRO A 42 -11.45 -3.70 2.60
N LEU A 43 -11.41 -3.81 3.93
CA LEU A 43 -12.59 -3.85 4.81
C LEU A 43 -13.06 -2.45 5.26
N GLY A 44 -12.36 -1.38 4.86
CA GLY A 44 -12.71 0.01 5.17
C GLY A 44 -11.62 0.80 5.88
N ARG A 45 -12.02 1.88 6.54
CA ARG A 45 -11.13 2.81 7.23
C ARG A 45 -11.01 2.44 8.71
N PHE A 46 -9.80 2.15 9.15
CA PHE A 46 -9.51 1.79 10.55
C PHE A 46 -8.62 2.84 11.21
N SER A 47 -8.88 3.14 12.48
CA SER A 47 -8.01 4.00 13.27
C SER A 47 -6.60 3.42 13.32
N GLY A 48 -5.58 4.24 13.07
CA GLY A 48 -4.17 3.86 13.21
C GLY A 48 -3.70 3.77 14.66
N ARG A 49 -4.53 4.16 15.63
CA ARG A 49 -4.20 4.04 17.06
C ARG A 49 -4.38 2.59 17.53
N LYS A 50 -3.28 1.95 17.91
CA LYS A 50 -3.29 0.60 18.50
C LYS A 50 -3.98 0.61 19.88
N SER A 51 -5.01 -0.20 20.05
CA SER A 51 -5.66 -0.41 21.36
C SER A 51 -4.74 -1.15 22.34
N ARG A 52 -5.06 -1.12 23.63
CA ARG A 52 -4.30 -1.87 24.65
C ARG A 52 -4.31 -3.38 24.37
N GLY A 53 -5.44 -3.93 23.94
CA GLY A 53 -5.57 -5.34 23.56
C GLY A 53 -4.68 -5.72 22.38
N TYR A 54 -4.60 -4.86 21.35
CA TYR A 54 -3.69 -5.06 20.23
C TYR A 54 -2.24 -5.19 20.70
N LYS A 55 -1.77 -4.32 21.61
CA LYS A 55 -0.40 -4.38 22.15
C LYS A 55 -0.11 -5.66 22.94
N ILE A 56 -1.12 -6.24 23.59
CA ILE A 56 -0.97 -7.52 24.31
C ILE A 56 -0.82 -8.65 23.31
N ILE A 57 -1.68 -8.71 22.29
CA ILE A 57 -1.61 -9.72 21.22
C ILE A 57 -0.27 -9.63 20.49
N GLU A 58 0.21 -8.43 20.18
CA GLU A 58 1.52 -8.20 19.54
C GLU A 58 2.68 -8.78 20.38
N GLN A 59 2.66 -8.57 21.71
CA GLN A 59 3.66 -9.15 22.61
C GLN A 59 3.56 -10.68 22.71
N LEU A 60 2.34 -11.23 22.80
CA LEU A 60 2.12 -12.67 22.87
C LEU A 60 2.54 -13.36 21.56
N ALA A 61 2.21 -12.77 20.42
CA ALA A 61 2.63 -13.25 19.11
C ALA A 61 4.17 -13.26 19.01
N GLY A 62 4.83 -12.16 19.40
CA GLY A 62 6.28 -12.08 19.46
C GLY A 62 6.88 -13.21 20.30
N LYS A 63 6.43 -13.39 21.55
CA LYS A 63 6.89 -14.48 22.42
C LYS A 63 6.62 -15.86 21.81
N GLY A 64 5.43 -16.07 21.26
CA GLY A 64 5.04 -17.33 20.61
C GLY A 64 5.97 -17.70 19.46
N LEU A 65 6.36 -16.75 18.61
CA LEU A 65 7.33 -16.97 17.53
C LEU A 65 8.70 -17.43 18.04
N ARG A 66 9.14 -16.92 19.21
CA ARG A 66 10.39 -17.35 19.85
C ARG A 66 10.29 -18.77 20.38
N TYR A 67 9.23 -19.07 21.14
CA TYR A 67 9.04 -20.39 21.76
C TYR A 67 8.79 -21.52 20.75
N THR A 68 8.17 -21.20 19.61
CA THR A 68 7.92 -22.17 18.53
C THR A 68 9.12 -22.35 17.58
N GLY A 69 10.21 -21.60 17.77
CA GLY A 69 11.39 -21.64 16.89
C GLY A 69 11.17 -20.99 15.52
N LEU A 70 10.04 -20.32 15.31
CA LEU A 70 9.74 -19.62 14.07
C LEU A 70 10.53 -18.31 13.91
N GLU A 71 10.92 -17.65 15.01
CA GLU A 71 11.77 -16.46 14.97
C GLU A 71 13.10 -16.72 14.21
N PRO A 72 13.91 -17.73 14.58
CA PRO A 72 15.12 -18.09 13.82
C PRO A 72 14.87 -18.42 12.36
N ARG A 73 13.77 -19.11 12.03
CA ARG A 73 13.40 -19.45 10.66
C ARG A 73 13.01 -18.21 9.86
N GLY A 74 12.21 -17.33 10.44
CA GLY A 74 11.82 -16.06 9.85
C GLY A 74 13.03 -15.18 9.57
N ARG A 75 13.97 -15.09 10.51
CA ARG A 75 15.23 -14.35 10.31
C ARG A 75 16.06 -14.94 9.17
N ARG A 76 16.16 -16.27 9.07
CA ARG A 76 16.86 -16.92 7.96
C ARG A 76 16.21 -16.60 6.62
N ASN A 77 14.88 -16.66 6.54
CA ASN A 77 14.15 -16.34 5.32
C ASN A 77 14.32 -14.87 4.92
N ALA A 78 14.23 -13.95 5.88
CA ALA A 78 14.38 -12.51 5.61
C ALA A 78 15.79 -12.15 5.14
N LEU A 79 16.81 -12.87 5.60
CA LEU A 79 18.20 -12.70 5.15
C LEU A 79 18.51 -13.42 3.84
N ASN A 80 17.64 -14.33 3.40
CA ASN A 80 17.78 -15.04 2.14
C ASN A 80 17.15 -14.21 1.01
N ILE A 81 17.84 -13.14 0.63
CA ILE A 81 17.40 -12.25 -0.46
C ILE A 81 17.58 -12.99 -1.78
N GLU A 82 16.50 -13.16 -2.53
CA GLU A 82 16.50 -13.86 -3.81
C GLU A 82 16.04 -12.93 -4.94
N LEU A 83 16.74 -12.98 -6.08
CA LEU A 83 16.29 -12.33 -7.31
C LEU A 83 15.40 -13.30 -8.09
N ARG A 84 14.10 -13.00 -8.15
CA ARG A 84 13.16 -13.77 -8.97
C ARG A 84 12.86 -13.04 -10.27
N GLN A 85 13.22 -13.65 -11.39
CA GLN A 85 12.83 -13.19 -12.72
C GLN A 85 11.49 -13.83 -13.09
N ILE A 86 10.49 -12.99 -13.38
CA ILE A 86 9.16 -13.43 -13.80
C ILE A 86 8.88 -12.75 -15.13
N GLU A 87 8.72 -13.56 -16.18
CA GLU A 87 8.29 -13.09 -17.48
C GLU A 87 6.76 -13.09 -17.52
N LEU A 88 6.19 -11.91 -17.79
CA LEU A 88 4.76 -11.72 -17.90
C LEU A 88 4.43 -11.38 -19.36
N THR A 89 3.60 -12.19 -20.00
CA THR A 89 3.14 -11.96 -21.37
C THR A 89 1.69 -11.51 -21.35
N PHE A 90 1.38 -10.42 -22.07
CA PHE A 90 0.02 -9.90 -22.18
C PHE A 90 -0.38 -9.80 -23.65
N ALA A 91 -1.52 -10.39 -24.01
CA ALA A 91 -1.99 -10.44 -25.40
C ALA A 91 -2.20 -9.05 -26.04
N ASN A 92 -2.54 -8.05 -25.23
CA ASN A 92 -2.81 -6.67 -25.67
C ASN A 92 -1.78 -5.68 -25.12
N LEU A 93 -0.52 -6.09 -24.95
CA LEU A 93 0.53 -5.19 -24.47
C LEU A 93 0.84 -4.13 -25.55
N PRO A 94 0.76 -2.82 -25.23
CA PRO A 94 1.18 -1.82 -26.19
C PRO A 94 2.67 -2.00 -26.55
N PRO A 95 3.06 -1.85 -27.82
CA PRO A 95 4.44 -2.12 -28.26
C PRO A 95 5.52 -1.31 -27.51
N ALA A 96 5.17 -0.13 -27.01
CA ALA A 96 6.09 0.70 -26.21
C ALA A 96 6.49 0.06 -24.87
N PHE A 97 5.75 -0.94 -24.40
CA PHE A 97 6.02 -1.69 -23.17
C PHE A 97 6.57 -3.10 -23.44
N ASP A 98 6.80 -3.47 -24.70
CA ASP A 98 7.42 -4.75 -25.02
C ASP A 98 8.89 -4.77 -24.55
N GLY A 99 9.30 -5.87 -23.92
CA GLY A 99 10.62 -6.00 -23.31
C GLY A 99 10.86 -5.12 -22.07
N TYR A 100 9.84 -4.45 -21.53
CA TYR A 100 10.00 -3.60 -20.34
C TYR A 100 10.35 -4.45 -19.10
N ARG A 101 11.41 -4.06 -18.39
CA ARG A 101 11.87 -4.76 -17.18
C ARG A 101 11.56 -3.94 -15.94
N LEU A 102 10.75 -4.50 -15.06
CA LEU A 102 10.42 -3.90 -13.77
C LEU A 102 11.16 -4.64 -12.65
N MET A 103 11.87 -3.88 -11.82
CA MET A 103 12.44 -4.39 -10.58
C MET A 103 11.47 -4.08 -9.45
N HIS A 104 10.91 -5.13 -8.85
CA HIS A 104 10.03 -5.03 -7.69
C HIS A 104 10.77 -5.58 -6.47
N LEU A 105 10.89 -4.75 -5.43
CA LEU A 105 11.48 -5.14 -4.15
C LEU A 105 10.32 -5.28 -3.17
N SER A 106 10.15 -6.47 -2.61
CA SER A 106 9.18 -6.73 -1.55
C SER A 106 9.86 -6.76 -0.19
N ASP A 107 9.13 -6.36 0.85
CA ASP A 107 9.52 -6.55 2.25
C ASP A 107 10.79 -5.80 2.71
N LEU A 108 11.12 -4.69 2.04
CA LEU A 108 12.15 -3.72 2.49
C LEU A 108 11.76 -2.94 3.74
#